data_AF-A0A355TS08-F1
#
_entry.id   AF-A0A355TS08-F1
#
_cell.length_a   1.000
_cell.length_b   1.000
_cell.length_c   1.000
_cell.angle_alpha   90.00
_cell.angle_beta   90.00
_cell.angle_gamma   90.00
#
_symmetry.space_group_name_H-M   'P 1'
#
loop_
_entity.id
_entity.type
_entity.pdbx_description
1 polymer ?
#
loop_
_entity_poly.entity_id
_entity_poly.type
_entity_poly.pdbx_seq_one_letter_code
_entity_poly.pdbx_strand_id
1 'polypeptide(L)'
;AAKLNQIHADSILEAARTQTATQKGFDSPGKEKPLFGICNSRSLRGSLPAGKVTYRDVYSALPFTEENYVTMKVTGQMVLDEIEDDLRDKATELAVPCNLQYSYDPKRPEGNRVVEISWGNGQKLDPKAEYVIVSNETMSRKAAFKNAKDKRVLGPVQPLFFEAIKKSSPLSNNADARVKRL
;
A
#
# COMPACT_ATOMS: atom_id res chain seq x y z
N ALA A 1 13.80 -6.01 4.38
CA ALA A 1 12.98 -4.79 4.21
C ALA A 1 11.72 -5.03 3.38
N ALA A 2 11.82 -5.65 2.18
CA ALA A 2 10.67 -5.86 1.29
C ALA A 2 9.46 -6.53 1.97
N LYS A 3 9.66 -7.63 2.70
CA LYS A 3 8.57 -8.31 3.40
C LYS A 3 7.91 -7.45 4.48
N LEU A 4 8.69 -6.63 5.19
CA LEU A 4 8.16 -5.73 6.22
C LEU A 4 7.30 -4.61 5.61
N ASN A 5 7.72 -4.08 4.47
CA ASN A 5 6.91 -3.16 3.67
C ASN A 5 5.61 -3.81 3.16
N GLN A 6 5.66 -5.09 2.76
CA GLN A 6 4.45 -5.83 2.38
C GLN A 6 3.50 -6.01 3.56
N ILE A 7 4.01 -6.35 4.75
CA ILE A 7 3.18 -6.44 5.98
C ILE A 7 2.55 -5.08 6.29
N HIS A 8 3.29 -3.98 6.13
CA HIS A 8 2.75 -2.64 6.29
C HIS A 8 1.59 -2.38 5.31
N ALA A 9 1.80 -2.61 4.00
CA ALA A 9 0.76 -2.45 2.99
C ALA A 9 -0.49 -3.33 3.26
N ASP A 10 -0.27 -4.59 3.62
CA ASP A 10 -1.34 -5.56 3.92
C ASP A 10 -2.11 -5.16 5.19
N SER A 11 -1.45 -4.55 6.17
CA SER A 11 -2.12 -4.06 7.39
C SER A 11 -3.10 -2.91 7.13
N ILE A 12 -2.84 -2.08 6.12
CA ILE A 12 -3.76 -1.00 5.72
C ILE A 12 -5.04 -1.59 5.12
N LEU A 13 -4.88 -2.60 4.26
CA LEU A 13 -5.99 -3.30 3.63
C LEU A 13 -6.85 -4.02 4.67
N GLU A 14 -6.21 -4.70 5.64
CA GLU A 14 -6.88 -5.35 6.75
C GLU A 14 -7.66 -4.36 7.63
N ALA A 15 -7.09 -3.18 7.92
CA ALA A 15 -7.77 -2.14 8.67
C ALA A 15 -9.06 -1.67 7.98
N ALA A 16 -9.03 -1.53 6.65
CA ALA A 16 -10.21 -1.18 5.89
C ALA A 16 -11.27 -2.31 5.92
N ARG A 17 -10.86 -3.56 5.70
CA ARG A 17 -11.79 -4.72 5.71
C ARG A 17 -12.48 -4.91 7.05
N THR A 18 -11.75 -4.76 8.15
CA THR A 18 -12.29 -4.90 9.50
C THR A 18 -13.29 -3.79 9.85
N GLN A 19 -13.05 -2.55 9.41
CA GLN A 19 -14.03 -1.46 9.57
C GLN A 19 -15.23 -1.58 8.63
N THR A 20 -15.04 -2.18 7.46
CA THR A 20 -16.12 -2.42 6.48
C THR A 20 -17.03 -3.58 6.92
N ALA A 21 -16.52 -4.58 7.67
CA ALA A 21 -17.40 -5.57 8.31
C ALA A 21 -18.39 -4.91 9.29
N THR A 22 -18.05 -3.74 9.84
CA THR A 22 -18.95 -2.89 10.64
C THR A 22 -19.72 -1.84 9.82
N GLN A 23 -19.37 -1.61 8.55
CA GLN A 23 -20.01 -0.67 7.61
C GLN A 23 -20.14 -1.33 6.22
N LYS A 24 -21.30 -1.94 5.92
CA LYS A 24 -21.62 -2.54 4.60
C LYS A 24 -21.09 -1.67 3.43
N GLY A 25 -20.24 -2.22 2.54
CA GLY A 25 -20.04 -1.66 1.20
C GLY A 25 -18.64 -1.61 0.57
N PHE A 26 -17.79 -2.65 0.70
CA PHE A 26 -16.63 -2.79 -0.21
C PHE A 26 -16.33 -4.22 -0.70
N ASP A 27 -16.66 -5.25 0.09
CA ASP A 27 -16.41 -6.67 -0.26
C ASP A 27 -17.72 -7.47 -0.41
N SER A 28 -18.82 -6.84 -0.88
CA SER A 28 -20.06 -7.59 -1.17
C SER A 28 -19.86 -8.49 -2.39
N PRO A 29 -20.16 -9.80 -2.33
CA PRO A 29 -20.12 -10.67 -3.51
C PRO A 29 -21.08 -10.16 -4.59
N GLY A 30 -20.51 -9.68 -5.70
CA GLY A 30 -21.25 -9.23 -6.87
C GLY A 30 -21.39 -7.71 -6.97
N LYS A 31 -20.60 -7.11 -7.90
CA LYS A 31 -20.68 -5.75 -8.47
C LYS A 31 -19.74 -4.66 -7.94
N GLU A 32 -19.02 -4.84 -6.84
CA GLU A 32 -18.04 -3.83 -6.37
C GLU A 32 -16.61 -4.15 -6.87
N LYS A 33 -15.85 -3.11 -7.25
CA LYS A 33 -14.46 -3.23 -7.70
C LYS A 33 -13.60 -3.69 -6.51
N PRO A 34 -12.56 -4.54 -6.72
CA PRO A 34 -11.76 -5.05 -5.60
C PRO A 34 -11.11 -3.91 -4.81
N LEU A 35 -11.18 -3.96 -3.48
CA LEU A 35 -10.45 -3.02 -2.63
C LEU A 35 -8.95 -3.30 -2.70
N PHE A 36 -8.16 -2.28 -2.97
CA PHE A 36 -6.70 -2.36 -3.04
C PHE A 36 -6.08 -1.09 -2.48
N GLY A 37 -4.76 -1.03 -2.41
CA GLY A 37 -4.07 0.18 -1.97
C GLY A 37 -2.61 0.24 -2.32
N ILE A 38 -2.02 1.38 -2.00
CA ILE A 38 -0.58 1.62 -2.04
C ILE A 38 -0.16 2.38 -0.78
N CYS A 39 1.03 2.08 -0.27
CA CYS A 39 1.66 2.86 0.79
C CYS A 39 3.11 3.15 0.46
N ASN A 40 3.67 4.19 1.06
CA ASN A 40 5.02 4.59 0.75
C ASN A 40 6.05 3.71 1.50
N SER A 41 7.03 3.18 0.77
CA SER A 41 8.05 2.26 1.34
C SER A 41 8.94 2.89 2.41
N ARG A 42 9.00 4.23 2.46
CA ARG A 42 9.82 5.02 3.39
C ARG A 42 9.20 5.19 4.77
N SER A 43 7.96 4.70 4.96
CA SER A 43 7.35 4.56 6.28
C SER A 43 8.16 3.65 7.21
N LEU A 44 8.92 2.71 6.65
CA LEU A 44 9.81 1.85 7.42
C LEU A 44 11.17 2.54 7.59
N ARG A 45 11.60 2.69 8.85
CA ARG A 45 12.86 3.35 9.26
C ARG A 45 13.96 2.37 9.65
N GLY A 46 13.67 1.07 9.64
CA GLY A 46 14.61 0.02 9.98
C GLY A 46 14.12 -1.39 9.64
N SER A 47 14.91 -2.39 10.00
CA SER A 47 14.56 -3.81 9.93
C SER A 47 14.25 -4.38 11.31
N LEU A 48 13.62 -5.54 11.34
CA LEU A 48 13.49 -6.34 12.57
C LEU A 48 14.69 -7.28 12.73
N PRO A 49 15.14 -7.56 13.97
CA PRO A 49 16.18 -8.55 14.22
C PRO A 49 15.67 -9.97 13.91
N ALA A 50 16.61 -10.89 13.66
CA ALA A 50 16.29 -12.30 13.62
C ALA A 50 15.97 -12.83 15.03
N GLY A 51 15.09 -13.82 15.13
CA GLY A 51 14.70 -14.42 16.41
C GLY A 51 13.64 -13.61 17.14
N LYS A 52 13.85 -13.36 18.45
CA LYS A 52 12.87 -12.69 19.30
C LYS A 52 12.74 -11.21 18.91
N VAL A 53 11.58 -10.86 18.37
CA VAL A 53 11.20 -9.47 18.07
C VAL A 53 10.48 -8.87 19.28
N THR A 54 10.90 -7.69 19.73
CA THR A 54 10.31 -6.96 20.85
C THR A 54 9.44 -5.80 20.36
N TYR A 55 8.62 -5.25 21.26
CA TYR A 55 7.88 -4.00 21.01
C TYR A 55 8.80 -2.87 20.52
N ARG A 56 9.98 -2.72 21.14
CA ARG A 56 10.94 -1.67 20.79
C ARG A 56 11.45 -1.83 19.35
N ASP A 57 11.65 -3.06 18.89
CA ASP A 57 12.11 -3.33 17.52
C ASP A 57 11.06 -2.90 16.50
N VAL A 58 9.79 -3.27 16.73
CA VAL A 58 8.68 -2.88 15.84
C VAL A 58 8.46 -1.37 15.87
N TYR A 59 8.53 -0.75 17.05
CA TYR A 59 8.44 0.71 17.22
C TYR A 59 9.53 1.43 16.44
N SER A 60 10.78 0.97 16.55
CA SER A 60 11.92 1.58 15.85
C SER A 60 11.81 1.38 14.33
N ALA A 61 11.24 0.27 13.88
CA ALA A 61 11.03 0.00 12.47
C ALA A 61 9.92 0.86 11.84
N LEU A 62 8.84 1.16 12.56
CA LEU A 62 7.76 2.07 12.13
C LEU A 62 7.40 3.04 13.28
N PRO A 63 8.10 4.17 13.41
CA PRO A 63 8.01 5.07 14.58
C PRO A 63 6.93 6.15 14.46
N PHE A 64 6.00 6.04 13.52
CA PHE A 64 5.01 7.07 13.21
C PHE A 64 3.73 6.90 14.04
N THR A 65 3.60 7.67 15.12
CA THR A 65 2.45 7.63 16.04
C THR A 65 1.29 8.51 15.59
N GLU A 66 1.58 9.61 14.89
CA GLU A 66 0.59 10.61 14.43
C GLU A 66 0.11 10.36 12.99
N GLU A 67 0.51 9.26 12.38
CA GLU A 67 0.11 8.87 11.04
C GLU A 67 -1.11 7.94 11.14
N ASN A 68 -2.08 8.11 10.24
CA ASN A 68 -3.19 7.17 10.09
C ASN A 68 -3.17 6.43 8.74
N TYR A 69 -3.84 5.29 8.73
CA TYR A 69 -4.37 4.70 7.51
C TYR A 69 -5.63 5.43 7.09
N VAL A 70 -5.84 5.49 5.79
CA VAL A 70 -6.96 6.21 5.18
C VAL A 70 -7.54 5.44 4.01
N THR A 71 -8.80 5.71 3.70
CA THR A 71 -9.38 5.44 2.38
C THR A 71 -9.51 6.74 1.60
N MET A 72 -9.53 6.62 0.27
CA MET A 72 -9.85 7.73 -0.63
C MET A 72 -10.41 7.20 -1.95
N LYS A 73 -11.26 8.00 -2.59
CA LYS A 73 -11.77 7.75 -3.95
C LYS A 73 -10.86 8.43 -4.97
N VAL A 74 -10.33 7.66 -5.91
CA VAL A 74 -9.35 8.08 -6.92
C VAL A 74 -9.68 7.49 -8.28
N THR A 75 -9.14 8.04 -9.37
CA THR A 75 -9.13 7.33 -10.65
C THR A 75 -7.96 6.34 -10.71
N GLY A 76 -8.05 5.33 -11.58
CA GLY A 76 -6.92 4.46 -11.87
C GLY A 76 -5.69 5.23 -12.37
N GLN A 77 -5.92 6.32 -13.13
CA GLN A 77 -4.84 7.20 -13.59
C GLN A 77 -4.07 7.84 -12.42
N MET A 78 -4.73 8.30 -11.35
CA MET A 78 -4.02 8.87 -10.19
C MET A 78 -3.11 7.84 -9.52
N VAL A 79 -3.52 6.57 -9.45
CA VAL A 79 -2.70 5.48 -8.91
C VAL A 79 -1.49 5.23 -9.82
N LEU A 80 -1.70 5.20 -11.13
CA LEU A 80 -0.63 5.06 -12.11
C LEU A 80 0.37 6.21 -12.03
N ASP A 81 -0.12 7.45 -11.95
CA ASP A 81 0.71 8.66 -11.87
C ASP A 81 1.59 8.64 -10.62
N GLU A 82 1.07 8.22 -9.47
CA GLU A 82 1.86 8.10 -8.24
C GLU A 82 2.93 7.02 -8.36
N ILE A 83 2.59 5.86 -8.91
CA ILE A 83 3.57 4.78 -9.10
C ILE A 83 4.68 5.23 -10.06
N GLU A 84 4.34 5.95 -11.13
CA GLU A 84 5.33 6.53 -12.05
C GLU A 84 6.23 7.59 -11.38
N ASP A 85 5.68 8.46 -10.51
CA ASP A 85 6.46 9.43 -9.75
C ASP A 85 7.45 8.73 -8.78
N ASP A 86 6.99 7.69 -8.10
CA ASP A 86 7.82 6.86 -7.22
C ASP A 86 8.85 5.99 -8.01
N LEU A 87 8.77 5.97 -9.34
CA LEU A 87 9.72 5.27 -10.21
C LEU A 87 10.71 6.20 -10.92
N ARG A 88 10.64 7.53 -10.74
CA ARG A 88 11.60 8.47 -11.36
C ARG A 88 13.03 8.31 -10.82
N ASP A 89 14.02 8.81 -11.53
CA ASP A 89 15.45 8.60 -11.22
C ASP A 89 15.85 9.12 -9.84
N LYS A 90 15.18 10.19 -9.37
CA LYS A 90 15.41 10.81 -8.07
C LYS A 90 14.39 10.38 -7.01
N ALA A 91 13.58 9.36 -7.28
CA ALA A 91 12.64 8.84 -6.29
C ALA A 91 13.40 8.30 -5.05
N THR A 92 12.89 8.62 -3.87
CA THR A 92 13.46 8.16 -2.60
C THR A 92 12.63 7.06 -1.94
N GLU A 93 11.52 6.68 -2.56
CA GLU A 93 10.58 5.68 -2.08
C GLU A 93 9.88 5.00 -3.24
N LEU A 94 9.24 3.86 -2.96
CA LEU A 94 8.38 3.14 -3.87
C LEU A 94 6.96 3.10 -3.33
N ALA A 95 5.99 3.09 -4.23
CA ALA A 95 4.62 2.70 -3.93
C ALA A 95 4.57 1.17 -3.73
N VAL A 96 4.31 0.75 -2.50
CA VAL A 96 4.17 -0.68 -2.13
C VAL A 96 2.69 -1.04 -2.21
N PRO A 97 2.28 -1.96 -3.10
CA PRO A 97 0.87 -2.27 -3.30
C PRO A 97 0.35 -3.32 -2.31
N CYS A 98 -0.95 -3.29 -2.04
CA CYS A 98 -1.71 -4.37 -1.39
C CYS A 98 -2.96 -4.71 -2.21
N ASN A 99 -3.23 -6.02 -2.39
CA ASN A 99 -4.23 -6.55 -3.32
C ASN A 99 -4.13 -6.00 -4.75
N LEU A 100 -2.90 -5.65 -5.18
CA LEU A 100 -2.56 -5.20 -6.52
C LEU A 100 -1.08 -5.58 -6.75
N GLN A 101 -0.71 -5.76 -8.00
CA GLN A 101 0.67 -5.99 -8.41
C GLN A 101 1.02 -5.11 -9.62
N TYR A 102 2.28 -4.72 -9.74
CA TYR A 102 2.77 -4.03 -10.93
C TYR A 102 4.17 -4.50 -11.33
N SER A 103 4.45 -4.35 -12.63
CA SER A 103 5.78 -4.50 -13.19
C SER A 103 6.25 -3.21 -13.84
N TYR A 104 7.55 -2.97 -13.81
CA TYR A 104 8.15 -1.76 -14.39
C TYR A 104 9.49 -2.04 -15.04
N ASP A 105 9.81 -1.28 -16.08
CA ASP A 105 11.11 -1.28 -16.76
C ASP A 105 11.81 0.07 -16.55
N PRO A 106 12.91 0.11 -15.77
CA PRO A 106 13.64 1.35 -15.50
C PRO A 106 14.33 1.94 -16.73
N LYS A 107 14.47 1.17 -17.83
CA LYS A 107 15.09 1.65 -19.08
C LYS A 107 14.11 2.49 -19.91
N ARG A 108 12.81 2.43 -19.61
CA ARG A 108 11.81 3.29 -20.25
C ARG A 108 11.92 4.73 -19.72
N PRO A 109 11.50 5.73 -20.52
CA PRO A 109 11.48 7.13 -20.08
C PRO A 109 10.71 7.31 -18.77
N GLU A 110 11.11 8.27 -17.94
CA GLU A 110 10.34 8.66 -16.76
C GLU A 110 8.88 8.97 -17.14
N GLY A 111 7.94 8.61 -16.25
CA GLY A 111 6.51 8.71 -16.53
C GLY A 111 5.96 7.60 -17.43
N ASN A 112 6.80 6.68 -17.90
CA ASN A 112 6.42 5.54 -18.73
C ASN A 112 7.14 4.25 -18.30
N ARG A 113 7.49 4.09 -17.03
CA ARG A 113 8.20 2.91 -16.53
C ARG A 113 7.28 1.75 -16.22
N VAL A 114 6.04 1.99 -15.82
CA VAL A 114 5.06 0.94 -15.54
C VAL A 114 4.72 0.20 -16.83
N VAL A 115 4.94 -1.11 -16.83
CA VAL A 115 4.64 -2.02 -17.95
C VAL A 115 3.26 -2.65 -17.77
N GLU A 116 2.93 -3.06 -16.54
CA GLU A 116 1.63 -3.64 -16.23
C GLU A 116 1.25 -3.37 -14.77
N ILE A 117 -0.05 -3.19 -14.54
CA ILE A 117 -0.66 -3.09 -13.22
C ILE A 117 -1.96 -3.91 -13.22
N SER A 118 -2.08 -4.87 -12.31
CA SER A 118 -3.18 -5.84 -12.31
C SER A 118 -3.50 -6.38 -10.93
N TRP A 119 -4.69 -6.95 -10.78
CA TRP A 119 -5.06 -7.78 -9.63
C TRP A 119 -4.51 -9.21 -9.81
N GLY A 120 -4.52 -10.02 -8.74
CA GLY A 120 -4.03 -11.40 -8.76
C GLY A 120 -4.78 -12.33 -9.73
N ASN A 121 -5.96 -11.95 -10.20
CA ASN A 121 -6.71 -12.64 -11.26
C ASN A 121 -6.29 -12.24 -12.68
N GLY A 122 -5.29 -11.36 -12.84
CA GLY A 122 -4.79 -10.87 -14.13
C GLY A 122 -5.61 -9.73 -14.74
N GLN A 123 -6.72 -9.31 -14.11
CA GLN A 123 -7.47 -8.15 -14.57
C GLN A 123 -6.61 -6.89 -14.43
N LYS A 124 -6.52 -6.07 -15.49
CA LYS A 124 -5.73 -4.84 -15.49
C LYS A 124 -6.49 -3.69 -14.85
N LEU A 125 -5.75 -2.81 -14.15
CA LEU A 125 -6.29 -1.53 -13.67
C LEU A 125 -6.77 -0.73 -14.88
N ASP A 126 -8.00 -0.21 -14.82
CA ASP A 126 -8.52 0.72 -15.83
C ASP A 126 -8.20 2.16 -15.38
N PRO A 127 -7.37 2.92 -16.12
CA PRO A 127 -7.01 4.27 -15.74
C PRO A 127 -8.21 5.23 -15.66
N LYS A 128 -9.29 4.96 -16.41
CA LYS A 128 -10.48 5.83 -16.48
C LYS A 128 -11.51 5.53 -15.40
N ALA A 129 -11.40 4.38 -14.75
CA ALA A 129 -12.31 3.95 -13.72
C ALA A 129 -12.02 4.64 -12.37
N GLU A 130 -13.07 4.97 -11.61
CA GLU A 130 -12.94 5.39 -10.20
C GLU A 130 -12.91 4.17 -9.26
N TYR A 131 -12.05 4.24 -8.24
CA TYR A 131 -11.83 3.23 -7.22
C TYR A 131 -11.83 3.86 -5.84
N VAL A 132 -12.26 3.12 -4.82
CA VAL A 132 -11.85 3.41 -3.44
C VAL A 132 -10.60 2.61 -3.15
N ILE A 133 -9.57 3.28 -2.67
CA ILE A 133 -8.30 2.66 -2.32
C ILE A 133 -7.92 2.96 -0.88
N VAL A 134 -7.07 2.11 -0.31
CA VAL A 134 -6.44 2.33 0.99
C VAL A 134 -5.03 2.90 0.82
N SER A 135 -4.60 3.72 1.76
CA SER A 135 -3.24 4.26 1.82
C SER A 135 -2.88 4.69 3.24
N ASN A 136 -1.65 5.12 3.46
CA ASN A 136 -1.29 5.90 4.63
C ASN A 136 -1.41 7.40 4.33
N GLU A 137 -1.60 8.22 5.36
CA GLU A 137 -1.85 9.65 5.22
C GLU A 137 -0.81 10.41 4.39
N THR A 138 0.48 10.15 4.60
CA THR A 138 1.60 10.77 3.89
C THR A 138 1.51 10.49 2.40
N MET A 139 1.29 9.24 2.00
CA MET A 139 1.09 8.86 0.60
C MET A 139 -0.16 9.54 0.01
N SER A 140 -1.28 9.56 0.75
CA SER A 140 -2.53 10.20 0.28
C SER A 140 -2.45 11.72 0.06
N ARG A 141 -1.37 12.38 0.49
CA ARG A 141 -1.13 13.82 0.32
C ARG A 141 -0.22 14.14 -0.88
N LYS A 142 0.26 13.12 -1.59
CA LYS A 142 1.11 13.28 -2.79
C LYS A 142 0.35 14.00 -3.91
N ALA A 143 1.11 14.62 -4.82
CA ALA A 143 0.58 15.48 -5.86
C ALA A 143 -0.43 14.77 -6.78
N ALA A 144 -0.22 13.48 -7.06
CA ALA A 144 -1.14 12.65 -7.84
C ALA A 144 -2.54 12.58 -7.22
N PHE A 145 -2.64 12.65 -5.89
CA PHE A 145 -3.90 12.53 -5.14
C PHE A 145 -4.52 13.88 -4.74
N LYS A 146 -4.05 15.01 -5.29
CA LYS A 146 -4.61 16.34 -4.97
C LYS A 146 -6.13 16.46 -5.19
N ASN A 147 -6.67 15.68 -6.12
CA ASN A 147 -8.09 15.67 -6.50
C ASN A 147 -8.83 14.42 -5.97
N ALA A 148 -8.20 13.64 -5.08
CA ALA A 148 -8.84 12.51 -4.43
C ALA A 148 -10.03 12.98 -3.58
N LYS A 149 -11.08 12.17 -3.54
CA LYS A 149 -12.35 12.50 -2.88
C LYS A 149 -12.60 11.56 -1.71
N ASP A 150 -13.60 11.90 -0.89
CA ASP A 150 -14.15 11.02 0.16
C ASP A 150 -13.09 10.42 1.08
N LYS A 151 -12.06 11.20 1.43
CA LYS A 151 -10.98 10.72 2.29
C LYS A 151 -11.51 10.45 3.71
N ARG A 152 -11.25 9.25 4.23
CA ARG A 152 -11.66 8.84 5.59
C ARG A 152 -10.49 8.24 6.34
N VAL A 153 -10.43 8.48 7.64
CA VAL A 153 -9.43 7.89 8.53
C VAL A 153 -9.89 6.50 8.96
N LEU A 154 -9.02 5.50 8.76
CA LEU A 154 -9.19 4.12 9.23
C LEU A 154 -8.55 3.90 10.60
N GLY A 155 -7.68 4.80 11.05
CA GLY A 155 -7.08 4.74 12.38
C GLY A 155 -5.55 4.71 12.35
N PRO A 156 -4.94 4.70 13.54
CA PRO A 156 -3.51 4.96 13.70
C PRO A 156 -2.64 3.84 13.13
N VAL A 157 -1.63 4.20 12.33
CA VAL A 157 -0.73 3.27 11.64
C VAL A 157 -0.04 2.34 12.60
N GLN A 158 0.56 2.89 13.66
CA GLN A 158 1.43 2.12 14.54
C GLN A 158 0.74 0.91 15.21
N PRO A 159 -0.38 1.06 15.96
CA PRO A 159 -1.02 -0.09 16.59
C PRO A 159 -1.53 -1.10 15.56
N LEU A 160 -2.06 -0.67 14.42
CA LEU A 160 -2.54 -1.57 13.37
C LEU A 160 -1.38 -2.36 12.73
N PHE A 161 -0.24 -1.72 12.52
CA PHE A 161 0.98 -2.38 12.07
C PHE A 161 1.51 -3.38 13.12
N PHE A 162 1.46 -3.04 14.40
CA PHE A 162 1.90 -3.93 15.48
C PHE A 162 1.05 -5.19 15.55
N GLU A 163 -0.27 -5.05 15.41
CA GLU A 163 -1.18 -6.20 15.31
C GLU A 163 -0.89 -7.03 14.07
N ALA A 164 -0.59 -6.42 12.93
CA ALA A 164 -0.20 -7.15 11.72
C ALA A 164 1.12 -7.92 11.90
N ILE A 165 2.09 -7.36 12.62
CA ILE A 165 3.35 -8.03 12.94
C ILE A 165 3.11 -9.23 13.86
N LYS A 166 2.27 -9.08 14.90
CA LYS A 166 1.89 -10.20 15.79
C LYS A 166 1.18 -11.32 15.00
N LYS A 167 0.20 -10.97 14.16
CA LYS A 167 -0.53 -11.91 13.30
C LYS A 167 0.37 -12.63 12.30
N SER A 168 1.46 -12.00 11.89
CA SER A 168 2.44 -12.56 10.95
C SER A 168 3.49 -13.46 11.62
N SER A 169 3.38 -13.73 12.92
CA SER A 169 4.30 -14.61 13.65
C SER A 169 4.00 -16.09 13.37
N PRO A 170 5.02 -16.94 13.08
CA PRO A 170 6.44 -16.59 12.96
C PRO A 170 6.73 -15.80 11.67
N LEU A 171 7.46 -14.69 11.81
CA LEU A 171 7.84 -13.85 10.68
C LEU A 171 8.85 -14.60 9.79
N SER A 172 8.55 -14.66 8.50
CA SER A 172 9.53 -15.02 7.47
C SER A 172 9.98 -13.78 6.71
N ASN A 173 11.18 -13.80 6.13
CA ASN A 173 11.66 -12.73 5.25
C ASN A 173 11.29 -12.98 3.77
N ASN A 174 10.31 -13.85 3.50
CA ASN A 174 9.90 -14.23 2.16
C ASN A 174 8.91 -13.20 1.61
N ALA A 175 9.44 -12.22 0.87
CA ALA A 175 8.64 -11.25 0.14
C ALA A 175 8.05 -11.88 -1.13
N ASP A 176 6.79 -11.58 -1.44
CA ASP A 176 6.20 -11.94 -2.73
C ASP A 176 6.64 -10.98 -3.86
N ALA A 177 6.31 -11.32 -5.11
CA ALA A 177 6.72 -10.60 -6.30
C ALA A 177 5.71 -9.52 -6.77
N ARG A 178 4.90 -8.94 -5.86
CA ARG A 178 3.88 -7.93 -6.23
C ARG A 178 4.43 -6.66 -6.87
N VAL A 179 5.73 -6.38 -6.69
CA VAL A 179 6.46 -5.35 -7.42
C VAL A 179 7.59 -6.03 -8.18
N LYS A 180 7.52 -6.02 -9.51
CA LYS A 180 8.48 -6.70 -10.37
C LYS A 180 9.26 -5.72 -11.24
N ARG A 181 10.56 -5.65 -11.05
CA ARG A 181 11.48 -4.96 -11.98
C ARG A 181 11.78 -5.88 -13.17
N LEU A 182 11.64 -5.37 -14.39
CA LEU A 182 11.94 -6.05 -15.65
C LEU A 182 13.33 -5.71 -16.18
#